data_AF-A0A9C9Y3P0-F1
#
_entry.id   AF-A0A9C9Y3P0-F1
#
_cell.length_a   1.000
_cell.length_b   1.000
_cell.length_c   1.000
_cell.angle_alpha   90.00
_cell.angle_beta   90.00
_cell.angle_gamma   90.00
#
_symmetry.space_group_name_H-M   'P 1'
#
loop_
_entity.id
_entity.type
_entity.pdbx_description
1 polymer ?
#
loop_
_entity_poly.entity_id
_entity_poly.type
_entity_poly.pdbx_seq_one_letter_code
_entity_poly.pdbx_strand_id
1 'polypeptide(L)'
;MINNFLTKIRTSKIYTSKWIVLFIDLFIVSQSFILANLIFYKFRISLFSGFVFQQMPFILIFAAIGFLIIGSYKGIVRHTSINDANNIIMATIISAILAILTVYINRNTHFFPYKRFIPHSLSILIIHYIINIIALIMSRFIFKRIYERLLLTHKNKTNILIYGAGDSGLITLDTINSDPKSKYNVFGFMDDNSLKTKNYFKGKKCYPPKKITADFIKKNKIEQIIVSIQNIKPIELLKITDNLTILNVKVKIVPPVEKWIDGDLKLSQIKDIKIEDLLQRNPIQLKNPKVEVELTNKSILITGAAGSIGSEISRQVSNYPIKKLILLDQAESPLYEIQQELLKLNNTNFETVLIDI
;
A
#
# COMPACT_ATOMS: atom_id res chain seq x y z
N MET A 1 33.85 -3.83 -10.43
CA MET A 1 33.34 -2.51 -10.89
C MET A 1 31.82 -2.42 -10.92
N ILE A 2 31.10 -3.39 -11.50
CA ILE A 2 29.62 -3.39 -11.56
C ILE A 2 28.98 -3.35 -10.15
N ASN A 3 29.49 -4.14 -9.19
CA ASN A 3 28.96 -4.13 -7.83
C ASN A 3 29.22 -2.81 -7.08
N ASN A 4 30.33 -2.10 -7.35
CA ASN A 4 30.59 -0.79 -6.76
C ASN A 4 29.75 0.32 -7.40
N PHE A 5 29.41 0.19 -8.67
CA PHE A 5 28.45 1.06 -9.34
C PHE A 5 27.04 0.85 -8.76
N LEU A 6 26.65 -0.41 -8.54
CA LEU A 6 25.36 -0.79 -7.94
C LEU A 6 25.25 -0.39 -6.46
N THR A 7 26.33 -0.45 -5.69
CA THR A 7 26.32 0.01 -4.28
C THR A 7 26.37 1.53 -4.15
N LYS A 8 27.05 2.24 -5.06
CA LYS A 8 26.99 3.72 -5.13
C LYS A 8 25.61 4.21 -5.58
N ILE A 9 24.89 3.39 -6.36
CA ILE A 9 23.47 3.59 -6.66
C ILE A 9 22.57 3.37 -5.42
N ARG A 10 23.02 2.57 -4.46
CA ARG A 10 22.25 2.17 -3.27
C ARG A 10 22.27 3.19 -2.13
N THR A 11 23.26 4.09 -2.09
CA THR A 11 23.49 5.00 -0.93
C THR A 11 23.10 6.45 -1.14
N SER A 12 22.96 6.93 -2.39
CA SER A 12 22.33 8.24 -2.61
C SER A 12 20.81 8.07 -2.68
N LYS A 13 20.06 9.07 -2.22
CA LYS A 13 18.60 9.13 -2.40
C LYS A 13 18.31 9.43 -3.89
N ILE A 14 18.51 8.44 -4.76
CA ILE A 14 18.77 8.63 -6.20
C ILE A 14 17.52 9.00 -6.98
N TYR A 15 17.34 10.30 -7.20
CA TYR A 15 16.93 10.76 -8.52
C TYR A 15 17.97 10.23 -9.52
N THR A 16 17.58 9.40 -10.50
CA THR A 16 18.48 9.06 -11.61
C THR A 16 19.10 10.38 -12.08
N SER A 17 20.43 10.47 -12.07
CA SER A 17 21.09 11.73 -12.42
C SER A 17 20.53 12.19 -13.76
N LYS A 18 20.00 13.42 -13.80
CA LYS A 18 19.33 13.98 -14.99
C LYS A 18 20.24 13.89 -16.23
N TRP A 19 21.55 13.92 -16.01
CA TRP A 19 22.58 13.73 -17.03
C TRP A 19 22.69 12.31 -17.58
N ILE A 20 22.43 11.27 -16.77
CA ILE A 20 22.39 9.88 -17.25
C ILE A 20 21.21 9.69 -18.20
N VAL A 21 20.05 10.27 -17.86
CA VAL A 21 18.87 10.23 -18.72
C VAL A 21 19.15 10.92 -20.05
N LEU A 22 19.75 12.12 -20.01
CA LEU A 22 20.16 12.84 -21.22
C LEU A 22 21.14 12.03 -22.08
N PHE A 23 22.12 11.37 -21.47
CA PHE A 23 23.09 10.54 -22.20
C PHE A 23 22.41 9.34 -22.89
N ILE A 24 21.48 8.67 -22.20
CA ILE A 24 20.70 7.57 -22.78
C ILE A 24 19.85 8.09 -23.94
N ASP A 25 19.20 9.24 -23.80
CA ASP A 25 18.38 9.84 -24.86
C ASP A 25 19.22 10.18 -26.10
N LEU A 26 20.39 10.79 -25.92
CA LEU A 26 21.33 11.08 -27.01
C LEU A 26 21.85 9.79 -27.68
N PHE A 27 22.10 8.75 -26.88
CA PHE A 27 22.45 7.44 -27.42
C PHE A 27 21.31 6.88 -28.29
N ILE A 28 20.07 6.95 -27.83
CA ILE A 28 18.90 6.50 -28.61
C ILE A 28 18.79 7.30 -29.93
N VAL A 29 18.95 8.62 -29.88
CA VAL A 29 18.96 9.48 -31.09
C VAL A 29 20.00 9.00 -32.09
N SER A 30 21.22 8.69 -31.64
CA SER A 30 22.29 8.17 -32.52
C SER A 30 21.89 6.86 -33.21
N GLN A 31 21.30 5.92 -32.46
CA GLN A 31 20.88 4.64 -33.00
C GLN A 31 19.70 4.78 -33.95
N SER A 32 18.72 5.63 -33.61
CA SER A 32 17.59 5.95 -34.49
C SER A 32 18.05 6.60 -35.80
N PHE A 33 19.12 7.40 -35.79
CA PHE A 33 19.67 8.01 -37.01
C PHE A 33 20.35 6.97 -37.92
N ILE A 34 21.14 6.07 -37.33
CA ILE A 34 21.75 4.95 -38.07
C ILE A 34 20.66 4.06 -38.69
N LEU A 35 19.65 3.71 -37.89
CA LEU A 35 18.54 2.86 -38.33
C LEU A 35 17.73 3.52 -39.46
N ALA A 36 17.47 4.82 -39.38
CA ALA A 36 16.77 5.56 -40.43
C ALA A 36 17.53 5.55 -41.76
N ASN A 37 18.86 5.71 -41.71
CA ASN A 37 19.72 5.61 -42.90
C ASN A 37 19.71 4.19 -43.47
N LEU A 38 19.78 3.15 -42.63
CA LEU A 38 19.70 1.76 -43.10
C LEU A 38 18.37 1.47 -43.81
N ILE A 39 17.25 1.94 -43.25
CA ILE A 39 15.92 1.79 -43.86
C ILE A 39 15.84 2.55 -45.18
N PHE A 40 16.31 3.80 -45.21
CA PHE A 40 16.29 4.63 -46.42
C PHE A 40 17.10 4.01 -47.56
N TYR A 41 18.28 3.45 -47.27
CA TYR A 41 19.12 2.76 -48.24
C TYR A 41 18.72 1.28 -48.47
N LYS A 42 17.55 0.84 -47.98
CA LYS A 42 17.02 -0.53 -48.13
C LYS A 42 18.04 -1.60 -47.71
N PHE A 43 18.73 -1.37 -46.59
CA PHE A 43 19.77 -2.23 -46.03
C PHE A 43 20.97 -2.50 -46.94
N ARG A 44 21.17 -1.68 -47.99
CA ARG A 44 22.37 -1.76 -48.84
C ARG A 44 23.56 -1.10 -48.14
N ILE A 45 24.29 -1.89 -47.35
CA ILE A 45 25.46 -1.42 -46.56
C ILE A 45 26.54 -0.79 -47.44
N SER A 46 26.66 -1.18 -48.71
CA SER A 46 27.60 -0.57 -49.66
C SER A 46 27.32 0.92 -49.94
N LEU A 47 26.07 1.37 -49.75
CA LEU A 47 25.66 2.78 -49.86
C LEU A 47 25.74 3.52 -48.51
N PHE A 48 25.99 2.77 -47.42
CA PHE A 48 26.26 3.30 -46.09
C PHE A 48 27.67 3.89 -46.07
N SER A 49 27.79 5.07 -46.64
CA SER A 49 29.03 5.83 -46.76
C SER A 49 29.46 6.44 -45.41
N GLY A 50 30.75 6.80 -45.30
CA GLY A 50 31.29 7.55 -44.16
C GLY A 50 30.60 8.89 -43.88
N PHE A 51 29.72 9.36 -44.77
CA PHE A 51 28.92 10.57 -44.60
C PHE A 51 27.91 10.47 -43.45
N VAL A 52 27.42 9.26 -43.12
CA VAL A 52 26.48 9.09 -41.99
C VAL A 52 27.14 9.48 -40.67
N PHE A 53 28.40 9.07 -40.46
CA PHE A 53 29.16 9.42 -39.26
C PHE A 53 29.54 10.91 -39.20
N GLN A 54 29.67 11.57 -40.35
CA GLN A 54 29.94 13.02 -40.41
C GLN A 54 28.69 13.86 -40.14
N GLN A 55 27.49 13.35 -40.44
CA GLN A 55 26.21 14.01 -40.18
C GLN A 55 25.71 13.80 -38.75
N MET A 56 26.09 12.69 -38.09
CA MET A 56 25.63 12.32 -36.75
C MET A 56 25.89 13.40 -35.67
N PRO A 57 27.06 14.08 -35.61
CA PRO A 57 27.29 15.13 -34.62
C PRO A 57 26.29 16.28 -34.71
N PHE A 58 25.89 16.69 -35.93
CA PHE A 58 24.91 17.76 -36.11
C PHE A 58 23.54 17.37 -35.56
N ILE A 59 23.09 16.14 -35.84
CA ILE A 59 21.83 15.61 -35.31
C ILE A 59 21.86 15.54 -33.78
N LEU A 60 22.98 15.10 -33.19
CA LEU A 60 23.15 15.05 -31.74
C LEU A 60 23.15 16.45 -31.11
N ILE A 61 23.77 17.45 -31.75
CA ILE A 61 23.75 18.84 -31.28
C ILE A 61 22.31 19.38 -31.30
N PHE A 62 21.56 19.19 -32.38
CA PHE A 62 20.16 19.65 -32.44
C PHE A 62 19.27 18.94 -31.41
N ALA A 63 19.47 17.65 -31.21
CA ALA A 63 18.75 16.89 -30.19
C ALA A 63 19.12 17.38 -28.77
N ALA A 64 20.39 17.63 -28.49
CA ALA A 64 20.85 18.17 -27.22
C ALA A 64 20.23 19.56 -26.96
N ILE A 65 20.20 20.45 -27.95
CA ILE A 65 19.55 21.76 -27.84
C ILE A 65 18.06 21.60 -27.51
N GLY A 66 17.34 20.77 -28.27
CA GLY A 66 15.91 20.51 -28.03
C GLY A 66 15.63 19.96 -26.62
N PHE A 67 16.42 18.97 -26.17
CA PHE A 67 16.28 18.38 -24.85
C PHE A 67 16.64 19.36 -23.72
N LEU A 68 17.62 20.23 -23.93
CA LEU A 68 18.03 21.24 -22.94
C LEU A 68 17.01 22.36 -22.78
N ILE A 69 16.42 22.86 -23.88
CA ILE A 69 15.40 23.92 -23.88
C ILE A 69 14.14 23.46 -23.14
N ILE A 70 13.61 22.28 -23.49
CA ILE A 70 12.35 21.78 -22.91
C ILE A 70 12.57 21.10 -21.57
N GLY A 71 13.77 20.58 -21.32
CA GLY A 71 14.07 19.84 -20.09
C GLY A 71 13.46 18.44 -20.07
N SER A 72 13.35 17.76 -21.22
CA SER A 72 12.82 16.39 -21.33
C SER A 72 13.57 15.35 -20.46
N TYR A 73 14.83 15.65 -20.13
CA TYR A 73 15.70 14.84 -19.26
C TYR A 73 15.49 15.10 -17.76
N LYS A 74 14.72 16.14 -17.39
CA LYS A 74 14.46 16.51 -15.98
C LYS A 74 13.29 15.74 -15.36
N GLY A 75 12.49 15.05 -16.16
CA GLY A 75 11.33 14.27 -15.73
C GLY A 75 11.72 13.25 -14.64
N ILE A 76 11.03 13.30 -13.51
CA ILE A 76 11.27 12.36 -12.40
C ILE A 76 10.74 11.00 -12.87
N VAL A 77 11.65 10.09 -13.23
CA VAL A 77 11.36 8.73 -13.75
C VAL A 77 10.32 7.97 -12.92
N ARG A 78 10.25 8.24 -11.61
CA ARG A 78 9.27 7.61 -10.70
C ARG A 78 7.81 7.90 -11.07
N HIS A 79 7.55 9.05 -11.68
CA HIS A 79 6.22 9.50 -12.09
C HIS A 79 6.21 9.80 -13.58
N THR A 80 6.75 8.90 -14.42
CA THR A 80 6.58 9.05 -15.87
C THR A 80 5.10 9.20 -16.18
N SER A 81 4.73 10.39 -16.60
CA SER A 81 3.36 10.84 -16.83
C SER A 81 3.18 11.14 -18.32
N ILE A 82 1.93 11.37 -18.74
CA ILE A 82 1.62 11.83 -20.09
C ILE A 82 2.42 13.11 -20.43
N ASN A 83 2.73 13.93 -19.43
CA ASN A 83 3.51 15.15 -19.60
C ASN A 83 4.96 14.88 -20.04
N ASP A 84 5.57 13.76 -19.63
CA ASP A 84 6.94 13.42 -20.06
C ASP A 84 6.97 13.01 -21.53
N ALA A 85 5.93 12.32 -22.01
CA ALA A 85 5.78 12.02 -23.43
C ALA A 85 5.61 13.31 -24.25
N ASN A 86 4.80 14.25 -23.75
CA ASN A 86 4.63 15.57 -24.39
C ASN A 86 5.96 16.34 -24.46
N ASN A 87 6.75 16.35 -23.38
CA ASN A 87 8.06 17.01 -23.35
C ASN A 87 9.04 16.38 -24.36
N ILE A 88 9.01 15.05 -24.54
CA ILE A 88 9.83 14.38 -25.56
C ILE A 88 9.39 14.81 -26.96
N ILE A 89 8.09 14.81 -27.24
CA ILE A 89 7.54 15.20 -28.54
C ILE A 89 7.90 16.65 -28.87
N MET A 90 7.74 17.58 -27.94
CA MET A 90 8.13 18.97 -28.15
C MET A 90 9.63 19.09 -28.43
N ALA A 91 10.48 18.31 -27.75
CA ALA A 91 11.92 18.42 -27.89
C ALA A 91 12.44 17.83 -29.20
N THR A 92 11.84 16.73 -29.64
CA THR A 92 12.11 16.19 -30.97
C THR A 92 11.61 17.10 -32.08
N ILE A 93 10.48 17.81 -31.89
CA ILE A 93 10.00 18.83 -32.85
C ILE A 93 10.99 19.98 -32.97
N ILE A 94 11.50 20.54 -31.86
CA ILE A 94 12.52 21.60 -31.91
C ILE A 94 13.77 21.11 -32.64
N SER A 95 14.26 19.91 -32.30
CA SER A 95 15.40 19.29 -33.00
C SER A 95 15.13 19.12 -34.50
N ALA A 96 13.93 18.69 -34.87
CA ALA A 96 13.53 18.50 -36.27
C ALA A 96 13.49 19.82 -37.04
N ILE A 97 12.93 20.88 -36.45
CA ILE A 97 12.91 22.21 -37.05
C ILE A 97 14.34 22.71 -37.29
N LEU A 98 15.24 22.59 -36.30
CA LEU A 98 16.65 22.98 -36.45
C LEU A 98 17.35 22.20 -37.57
N ALA A 99 17.12 20.89 -37.64
CA ALA A 99 17.68 20.05 -38.69
C ALA A 99 17.16 20.45 -40.08
N ILE A 100 15.84 20.63 -40.24
CA ILE A 100 15.21 21.02 -41.52
C ILE A 100 15.68 22.41 -41.97
N LEU A 101 15.74 23.38 -41.06
CA LEU A 101 16.25 24.73 -41.35
C LEU A 101 17.71 24.68 -41.85
N THR A 102 18.54 23.85 -41.22
CA THR A 102 19.93 23.68 -41.62
C THR A 102 20.05 23.08 -43.03
N VAL A 103 19.20 22.10 -43.36
CA VAL A 103 19.12 21.54 -44.72
C VAL A 103 18.66 22.59 -45.73
N TYR A 104 17.64 23.37 -45.39
CA TYR A 104 17.09 24.42 -46.26
C TYR A 104 18.12 25.51 -46.55
N ILE A 105 18.78 26.04 -45.51
CA ILE A 105 19.82 27.07 -45.65
C ILE A 105 20.97 26.54 -46.51
N ASN A 106 21.48 25.34 -46.21
CA ASN A 106 22.61 24.78 -46.95
C ASN A 106 22.28 24.47 -48.43
N ARG A 107 21.01 24.18 -48.75
CA ARG A 107 20.57 24.01 -50.14
C ARG A 107 20.65 25.32 -50.93
N ASN A 108 20.39 26.45 -50.29
CA ASN A 108 20.33 27.76 -50.95
C ASN A 108 21.67 28.49 -50.96
N THR A 109 22.51 28.33 -49.93
CA THR A 109 23.76 29.08 -49.78
C THR A 109 25.02 28.28 -50.14
N HIS A 110 24.90 26.96 -50.30
CA HIS A 110 26.04 26.04 -50.52
C HIS A 110 27.17 26.19 -49.49
N PHE A 111 26.85 26.68 -48.28
CA PHE A 111 27.84 27.02 -47.26
C PHE A 111 28.68 25.83 -46.79
N PHE A 112 28.10 24.63 -46.77
CA PHE A 112 28.80 23.38 -46.49
C PHE A 112 28.88 22.49 -47.73
N PRO A 113 29.97 21.73 -47.95
CA PRO A 113 30.11 20.90 -49.13
C PRO A 113 28.96 19.89 -49.21
N TYR A 114 28.26 19.95 -50.34
CA TYR A 114 27.02 19.22 -50.61
C TYR A 114 27.22 17.71 -50.37
N LYS A 115 26.30 17.10 -49.62
CA LYS A 115 26.27 15.66 -49.20
C LYS A 115 27.20 15.22 -48.06
N ARG A 116 28.20 16.00 -47.65
CA ARG A 116 29.23 15.51 -46.71
C ARG A 116 28.89 15.69 -45.23
N PHE A 117 28.45 16.89 -44.84
CA PHE A 117 28.30 17.24 -43.41
C PHE A 117 26.86 17.41 -42.94
N ILE A 118 25.93 17.76 -43.84
CA ILE A 118 24.52 17.99 -43.50
C ILE A 118 23.67 16.87 -44.09
N PRO A 119 22.66 16.36 -43.35
CA PRO A 119 21.67 15.43 -43.88
C PRO A 119 21.08 15.97 -45.19
N HIS A 120 21.38 15.33 -46.30
CA HIS A 120 21.03 15.86 -47.62
C HIS A 120 19.58 15.58 -48.05
N SER A 121 18.92 14.62 -47.38
CA SER A 121 17.58 14.15 -47.75
C SER A 121 16.59 14.40 -46.63
N LEU A 122 15.54 15.18 -46.95
CA LEU A 122 14.43 15.44 -46.05
C LEU A 122 13.71 14.13 -45.65
N SER A 123 13.65 13.15 -46.56
CA SER A 123 13.06 11.84 -46.30
C SER A 123 13.78 11.07 -45.20
N ILE A 124 15.13 11.14 -45.14
CA ILE A 124 15.92 10.51 -44.08
C ILE A 124 15.59 11.14 -42.72
N LEU A 125 15.46 12.47 -42.67
CA LEU A 125 15.09 13.19 -41.46
C LEU A 125 13.68 12.81 -40.98
N ILE A 126 12.70 12.74 -41.88
CA ILE A 126 11.33 12.35 -41.51
C ILE A 126 11.32 10.93 -40.92
N ILE A 127 11.97 9.97 -41.59
CA ILE A 127 12.09 8.59 -41.10
C ILE A 127 12.78 8.57 -39.74
N HIS A 128 13.88 9.32 -39.59
CA HIS A 128 14.61 9.43 -38.34
C HIS A 128 13.75 9.93 -37.19
N TYR A 129 13.05 11.06 -37.37
CA TYR A 129 12.28 11.67 -36.28
C TYR A 129 11.05 10.85 -35.88
N ILE A 130 10.42 10.13 -36.82
CA ILE A 130 9.34 9.18 -36.49
C ILE A 130 9.90 8.03 -35.62
N ILE A 131 10.99 7.40 -36.04
CA ILE A 131 11.63 6.31 -35.30
C ILE A 131 12.10 6.80 -33.92
N ASN A 132 12.68 7.99 -33.87
CA ASN A 132 13.24 8.57 -32.66
C ASN A 132 12.16 8.84 -31.60
N ILE A 133 11.00 9.40 -31.99
CA ILE A 133 9.87 9.62 -31.06
C ILE A 133 9.42 8.29 -30.44
N ILE A 134 9.22 7.26 -31.28
CA ILE A 134 8.77 5.94 -30.82
C ILE A 134 9.81 5.33 -29.87
N ALA A 135 11.09 5.36 -30.25
CA ALA A 135 12.18 4.80 -29.46
C ALA A 135 12.34 5.49 -28.09
N LEU A 136 12.27 6.83 -28.05
CA LEU A 136 12.38 7.59 -26.81
C LEU A 136 11.19 7.33 -25.88
N ILE A 137 9.96 7.29 -26.40
CA ILE A 137 8.78 6.96 -25.59
C ILE A 137 8.89 5.54 -25.03
N MET A 138 9.25 4.55 -25.86
CA MET A 138 9.45 3.16 -25.41
C MET A 138 10.54 3.06 -24.35
N SER A 139 11.64 3.79 -24.50
CA SER A 139 12.73 3.80 -23.51
C SER A 139 12.26 4.27 -22.13
N ARG A 140 11.33 5.24 -22.06
CA ARG A 140 10.76 5.72 -20.79
C ARG A 140 9.93 4.65 -20.10
N PHE A 141 9.10 3.92 -20.85
CA PHE A 141 8.33 2.81 -20.29
C PHE A 141 9.22 1.68 -19.79
N ILE A 142 10.24 1.31 -20.56
CA ILE A 142 11.21 0.29 -20.18
C ILE A 142 11.97 0.74 -18.92
N PHE A 143 12.48 1.97 -18.90
CA PHE A 143 13.23 2.50 -17.78
C PHE A 143 12.38 2.59 -16.51
N LYS A 144 11.12 3.04 -16.61
CA LYS A 144 10.15 3.03 -15.49
C LYS A 144 9.95 1.62 -14.94
N ARG A 145 9.72 0.63 -15.81
CA ARG A 145 9.49 -0.76 -15.39
C ARG A 145 10.72 -1.37 -14.73
N ILE A 146 11.92 -1.08 -15.26
CA ILE A 146 13.19 -1.52 -14.66
C ILE A 146 13.40 -0.83 -13.31
N TYR A 147 13.18 0.49 -13.23
CA TYR A 147 13.31 1.28 -12.01
C TYR A 147 12.36 0.77 -10.91
N GLU A 148 11.09 0.57 -11.25
CA GLU A 148 10.08 -0.01 -10.34
C GLU A 148 10.52 -1.39 -9.88
N ARG A 149 10.98 -2.27 -10.77
CA ARG A 149 11.47 -3.60 -10.39
C ARG A 149 12.70 -3.53 -9.50
N LEU A 150 13.72 -2.75 -9.84
CA LEU A 150 14.99 -2.72 -9.11
C LEU A 150 14.87 -2.04 -7.73
N LEU A 151 13.99 -1.04 -7.59
CA LEU A 151 13.82 -0.33 -6.31
C LEU A 151 12.68 -0.88 -5.45
N LEU A 152 11.63 -1.45 -6.03
CA LEU A 152 10.56 -2.08 -5.25
C LEU A 152 10.90 -3.52 -4.84
N THR A 153 11.89 -4.17 -5.46
CA THR A 153 12.33 -5.52 -5.06
C THR A 153 13.04 -5.57 -3.70
N HIS A 154 13.43 -4.44 -3.11
CA HIS A 154 14.15 -4.41 -1.83
C HIS A 154 13.46 -3.59 -0.73
N LYS A 155 12.14 -3.35 -0.81
CA LYS A 155 11.41 -3.16 0.45
C LYS A 155 11.52 -4.48 1.19
N ASN A 156 12.27 -4.53 2.30
CA ASN A 156 12.31 -5.67 3.21
C ASN A 156 10.88 -6.16 3.42
N LYS A 157 10.50 -7.22 2.72
CA LYS A 157 9.16 -7.75 2.83
C LYS A 157 9.12 -8.52 4.13
N THR A 158 8.21 -8.15 5.01
CA THR A 158 7.98 -8.91 6.23
C THR A 158 7.37 -10.25 5.85
N ASN A 159 8.09 -11.33 6.17
CA ASN A 159 7.55 -12.67 5.95
C ASN A 159 6.44 -12.93 6.95
N ILE A 160 5.30 -13.39 6.45
CA ILE A 160 4.11 -13.61 7.25
C ILE A 160 3.53 -15.00 7.04
N LEU A 161 2.89 -15.53 8.08
CA LEU A 161 1.99 -16.67 7.98
C LEU A 161 0.54 -16.20 8.09
N ILE A 162 -0.37 -16.86 7.39
CA ILE A 162 -1.80 -16.67 7.55
C ILE A 162 -2.35 -17.86 8.36
N TYR A 163 -2.90 -17.60 9.53
CA TYR A 163 -3.62 -18.61 10.32
C TYR A 163 -5.07 -18.68 9.81
N GLY A 164 -5.45 -19.82 9.27
CA GLY A 164 -6.75 -20.09 8.66
C GLY A 164 -6.59 -20.25 7.16
N ALA A 165 -6.64 -21.49 6.67
CA ALA A 165 -6.59 -21.83 5.25
C ALA A 165 -8.01 -22.04 4.68
N GLY A 166 -9.00 -21.28 5.18
CA GLY A 166 -10.34 -21.20 4.62
C GLY A 166 -10.48 -20.04 3.62
N ASP A 167 -11.71 -19.71 3.25
CA ASP A 167 -12.01 -18.66 2.25
C ASP A 167 -11.45 -17.30 2.66
N SER A 168 -11.63 -16.91 3.93
CA SER A 168 -11.06 -15.66 4.44
C SER A 168 -9.53 -15.61 4.33
N GLY A 169 -8.85 -16.74 4.52
CA GLY A 169 -7.39 -16.81 4.37
C GLY A 169 -6.95 -16.66 2.92
N LEU A 170 -7.70 -17.25 1.99
CA LEU A 170 -7.45 -17.10 0.54
C LEU A 170 -7.68 -15.65 0.09
N ILE A 171 -8.77 -15.02 0.53
CA ILE A 171 -9.07 -13.61 0.27
C ILE A 171 -7.95 -12.72 0.83
N THR A 172 -7.49 -13.00 2.05
CA THR A 172 -6.36 -12.27 2.66
C THR A 172 -5.08 -12.39 1.83
N LEU A 173 -4.77 -13.58 1.32
CA LEU A 173 -3.63 -13.77 0.41
C LEU A 173 -3.78 -12.94 -0.87
N ASP A 174 -4.97 -12.92 -1.47
CA ASP A 174 -5.24 -12.15 -2.69
C ASP A 174 -5.16 -10.65 -2.45
N THR A 175 -5.75 -10.15 -1.36
CA THR A 175 -5.66 -8.74 -0.95
C THR A 175 -4.19 -8.31 -0.78
N ILE A 176 -3.37 -9.16 -0.14
CA ILE A 176 -1.96 -8.87 0.10
C ILE A 176 -1.13 -8.88 -1.19
N ASN A 177 -1.43 -9.79 -2.12
CA ASN A 177 -0.72 -9.90 -3.40
C ASN A 177 -1.16 -8.83 -4.41
N SER A 178 -2.42 -8.41 -4.36
CA SER A 178 -3.00 -7.42 -5.28
C SER A 178 -2.62 -5.99 -4.93
N ASP A 179 -2.23 -5.70 -3.68
CA ASP A 179 -1.78 -4.38 -3.27
C ASP A 179 -0.30 -4.14 -3.67
N PRO A 180 -0.02 -3.25 -4.65
CA PRO A 180 1.34 -2.96 -5.10
C PRO A 180 2.21 -2.25 -4.05
N LYS A 181 1.60 -1.71 -2.98
CA LYS A 181 2.30 -1.10 -1.85
C LYS A 181 2.55 -2.09 -0.72
N SER A 182 2.02 -3.31 -0.81
CA SER A 182 2.17 -4.36 0.19
C SER A 182 3.64 -4.60 0.52
N LYS A 183 3.95 -4.55 1.81
CA LYS A 183 5.28 -4.87 2.36
C LYS A 183 5.34 -6.31 2.85
N TYR A 184 4.34 -7.14 2.57
CA TYR A 184 4.29 -8.50 3.09
C TYR A 184 4.75 -9.51 2.03
N ASN A 185 5.37 -10.58 2.51
CA ASN A 185 5.60 -11.80 1.74
C ASN A 185 4.92 -12.96 2.47
N VAL A 186 3.84 -13.49 1.89
CA VAL A 186 3.14 -14.63 2.49
C VAL A 186 3.99 -15.88 2.32
N PHE A 187 4.54 -16.40 3.41
CA PHE A 187 5.34 -17.62 3.42
C PHE A 187 4.45 -18.85 3.22
N GLY A 188 3.32 -18.90 3.91
CA GLY A 188 2.44 -20.06 3.94
C GLY A 188 1.19 -19.84 4.79
N PHE A 189 0.38 -20.88 4.86
CA PHE A 189 -0.77 -20.96 5.74
C PHE A 189 -0.47 -21.83 6.96
N MET A 190 -1.24 -21.65 8.02
CA MET A 190 -1.35 -22.60 9.12
C MET A 190 -2.81 -22.83 9.44
N ASP A 191 -3.22 -24.06 9.75
CA ASP A 191 -4.61 -24.41 10.04
C ASP A 191 -4.66 -25.65 10.95
N ASP A 192 -5.61 -25.70 11.88
CA ASP A 192 -5.78 -26.85 12.78
C ASP A 192 -6.31 -28.10 12.06
N ASN A 193 -6.98 -27.92 10.91
CA ASN A 193 -7.56 -29.03 10.16
C ASN A 193 -6.48 -29.85 9.45
N SER A 194 -6.33 -31.11 9.87
CA SER A 194 -5.35 -32.06 9.33
C SER A 194 -5.51 -32.31 7.82
N LEU A 195 -6.72 -32.19 7.26
CA LEU A 195 -6.95 -32.32 5.82
C LEU A 195 -6.36 -31.15 5.03
N LYS A 196 -6.36 -29.93 5.61
CA LYS A 196 -5.82 -28.74 4.96
C LYS A 196 -4.30 -28.66 5.05
N THR A 197 -3.72 -29.11 6.17
CA THR A 197 -2.25 -29.04 6.43
C THR A 197 -1.37 -29.91 5.53
N LYS A 198 -1.96 -30.80 4.72
CA LYS A 198 -1.23 -31.59 3.72
C LYS A 198 -1.28 -30.97 2.31
N ASN A 199 -2.04 -29.89 2.13
CA ASN A 199 -2.31 -29.30 0.83
C ASN A 199 -1.58 -27.96 0.60
N TYR A 200 -1.57 -27.55 -0.67
CA TYR A 200 -1.13 -26.23 -1.11
C TYR A 200 -2.35 -25.39 -1.49
N PHE A 201 -2.37 -24.15 -1.02
CA PHE A 201 -3.40 -23.17 -1.33
C PHE A 201 -2.76 -22.05 -2.13
N LYS A 202 -3.15 -21.91 -3.41
CA LYS A 202 -2.56 -20.93 -4.34
C LYS A 202 -1.03 -20.96 -4.37
N GLY A 203 -0.45 -22.16 -4.40
CA GLY A 203 1.00 -22.39 -4.41
C GLY A 203 1.71 -22.19 -3.06
N LYS A 204 0.98 -21.92 -1.98
CA LYS A 204 1.51 -21.76 -0.62
C LYS A 204 1.18 -22.98 0.23
N LYS A 205 2.18 -23.52 0.93
CA LYS A 205 2.00 -24.70 1.79
C LYS A 205 1.23 -24.33 3.06
N CYS A 206 0.32 -25.21 3.49
CA CYS A 206 -0.30 -25.13 4.80
C CYS A 206 0.47 -26.01 5.80
N TYR A 207 0.68 -25.51 7.02
CA TYR A 207 1.41 -26.21 8.08
C TYR A 207 0.50 -26.45 9.30
N PRO A 208 0.65 -27.58 10.02
CA PRO A 208 -0.03 -27.76 11.28
C PRO A 208 0.59 -26.85 12.36
N PRO A 209 -0.20 -26.25 13.27
CA PRO A 209 0.30 -25.37 14.34
C PRO A 209 1.41 -26.00 15.18
N LYS A 210 1.33 -27.33 15.44
CA LYS A 210 2.35 -28.09 16.17
C LYS A 210 3.76 -28.04 15.54
N LYS A 211 3.86 -27.74 14.23
CA LYS A 211 5.13 -27.61 13.51
C LYS A 211 5.71 -26.19 13.55
N ILE A 212 4.90 -25.21 13.94
CA ILE A 212 5.29 -23.81 14.04
C ILE A 212 5.95 -23.58 15.40
N THR A 213 7.23 -23.94 15.50
CA THR A 213 8.07 -23.72 16.68
C THR A 213 8.89 -22.43 16.56
N ALA A 214 9.52 -21.98 17.65
CA ALA A 214 10.40 -20.81 17.64
C ALA A 214 11.54 -20.95 16.60
N ASP A 215 12.09 -22.16 16.45
CA ASP A 215 13.10 -22.46 15.42
C ASP A 215 12.55 -22.33 14.01
N PHE A 216 11.31 -22.77 13.77
CA PHE A 216 10.64 -22.61 12.47
C PHE A 216 10.46 -21.14 12.12
N ILE A 217 10.00 -20.34 13.09
CA ILE A 217 9.83 -18.89 12.93
C ILE A 217 11.18 -18.22 12.61
N LYS A 218 12.23 -18.52 13.39
CA LYS A 218 13.57 -17.94 13.23
C LYS A 218 14.22 -18.35 11.90
N LYS A 219 14.15 -19.63 11.53
CA LYS A 219 14.71 -20.16 10.27
C LYS A 219 14.07 -19.51 9.04
N ASN A 220 12.75 -19.34 9.06
CA ASN A 220 11.99 -18.77 7.95
C ASN A 220 11.84 -17.24 8.03
N LYS A 221 12.43 -16.61 9.05
CA LYS A 221 12.36 -15.15 9.32
C LYS A 221 10.92 -14.63 9.36
N ILE A 222 10.00 -15.39 9.94
CA ILE A 222 8.59 -14.99 10.04
C ILE A 222 8.49 -13.92 11.13
N GLU A 223 7.99 -12.75 10.78
CA GLU A 223 7.89 -11.62 11.73
C GLU A 223 6.45 -11.41 12.22
N GLN A 224 5.46 -11.77 11.40
CA GLN A 224 4.05 -11.55 11.73
C GLN A 224 3.19 -12.75 11.35
N ILE A 225 2.10 -12.93 12.08
CA ILE A 225 1.07 -13.92 11.80
C ILE A 225 -0.26 -13.20 11.72
N ILE A 226 -0.98 -13.40 10.61
CA ILE A 226 -2.30 -12.82 10.39
C ILE A 226 -3.34 -13.90 10.66
N VAL A 227 -4.15 -13.71 11.70
CA VAL A 227 -5.30 -14.56 12.00
C VAL A 227 -6.45 -14.18 11.09
N SER A 228 -6.84 -15.13 10.24
CA SER A 228 -7.84 -14.98 9.19
C SER A 228 -8.94 -16.04 9.33
N ILE A 229 -9.51 -16.11 10.53
CA ILE A 229 -10.59 -17.04 10.90
C ILE A 229 -11.84 -16.22 11.16
N GLN A 230 -12.90 -16.49 10.40
CA GLN A 230 -14.19 -15.83 10.55
C GLN A 230 -14.99 -16.48 11.69
N ASN A 231 -15.80 -15.69 12.39
CA ASN A 231 -16.67 -16.14 13.50
C ASN A 231 -15.93 -16.90 14.62
N ILE A 232 -14.64 -16.57 14.85
CA ILE A 232 -13.87 -17.16 15.94
C ILE A 232 -14.39 -16.68 17.29
N LYS A 233 -14.55 -17.60 18.25
CA LYS A 233 -14.93 -17.24 19.62
C LYS A 233 -13.78 -16.48 20.28
N PRO A 234 -14.03 -15.41 21.06
CA PRO A 234 -12.97 -14.64 21.72
C PRO A 234 -12.03 -15.52 22.57
N ILE A 235 -12.56 -16.56 23.22
CA ILE A 235 -11.77 -17.47 24.04
C ILE A 235 -10.83 -18.37 23.23
N GLU A 236 -11.19 -18.69 21.98
CA GLU A 236 -10.34 -19.43 21.05
C GLU A 236 -9.29 -18.50 20.45
N LEU A 237 -9.68 -17.28 20.09
CA LEU A 237 -8.76 -16.25 19.63
C LEU A 237 -7.67 -15.98 20.68
N LEU A 238 -8.05 -15.82 21.95
CA LEU A 238 -7.13 -15.60 23.06
C LEU A 238 -6.13 -16.75 23.22
N LYS A 239 -6.61 -18.01 23.17
CA LYS A 239 -5.73 -19.19 23.20
C LYS A 239 -4.74 -19.21 22.03
N ILE A 240 -5.20 -18.87 20.84
CA ILE A 240 -4.33 -18.79 19.65
C ILE A 240 -3.29 -17.68 19.85
N THR A 241 -3.70 -16.48 20.28
CA THR A 241 -2.78 -15.36 20.46
C THR A 241 -1.74 -15.63 21.53
N ASP A 242 -2.10 -16.24 22.65
CA ASP A 242 -1.15 -16.57 23.72
C ASP A 242 -0.08 -17.54 23.22
N ASN A 243 -0.50 -18.61 22.52
CA ASN A 243 0.41 -19.58 21.93
C ASN A 243 1.37 -18.97 20.91
N LEU A 244 0.89 -18.01 20.11
CA LEU A 244 1.71 -17.34 19.10
C LEU A 244 2.62 -16.26 19.70
N THR A 245 2.19 -15.57 20.76
CA THR A 245 2.97 -14.49 21.39
C THR A 245 4.27 -15.02 22.01
N ILE A 246 4.24 -16.25 22.54
CA ILE A 246 5.44 -16.95 23.04
C ILE A 246 6.52 -17.10 21.96
N LEU A 247 6.14 -17.13 20.68
CA LEU A 247 7.07 -17.27 19.55
C LEU A 247 7.73 -15.94 19.14
N ASN A 248 7.50 -14.84 19.87
CA ASN A 248 8.02 -13.50 19.62
C ASN A 248 7.69 -12.96 18.22
N VAL A 249 6.47 -13.24 17.75
CA VAL A 249 5.91 -12.75 16.47
C VAL A 249 4.78 -11.78 16.72
N LYS A 250 4.61 -10.78 15.83
CA LYS A 250 3.45 -9.88 15.92
C LYS A 250 2.20 -10.57 15.39
N VAL A 251 1.13 -10.57 16.17
CA VAL A 251 -0.15 -11.15 15.75
C VAL A 251 -1.09 -10.05 15.28
N LYS A 252 -1.63 -10.23 14.07
CA LYS A 252 -2.63 -9.36 13.45
C LYS A 252 -3.91 -10.12 13.20
N ILE A 253 -5.02 -9.41 13.04
CA ILE A 253 -6.33 -9.99 12.77
C ILE A 253 -6.98 -9.38 11.54
N VAL A 254 -7.64 -10.24 10.77
CA VAL A 254 -8.55 -9.84 9.69
C VAL A 254 -9.91 -9.57 10.32
N PRO A 255 -10.54 -8.42 10.07
CA PRO A 255 -11.83 -8.12 10.67
C PRO A 255 -12.93 -9.06 10.13
N PRO A 256 -14.04 -9.21 10.89
CA PRO A 256 -15.24 -9.87 10.41
C PRO A 256 -15.72 -9.32 9.06
N VAL A 257 -16.34 -10.18 8.24
CA VAL A 257 -16.80 -9.84 6.88
C VAL A 257 -17.73 -8.63 6.88
N GLU A 258 -18.55 -8.45 7.92
CA GLU A 258 -19.50 -7.34 8.04
C GLU A 258 -18.81 -5.96 8.12
N LYS A 259 -17.51 -5.94 8.45
CA LYS A 259 -16.70 -4.72 8.55
C LYS A 259 -15.87 -4.45 7.29
N TRP A 260 -15.98 -5.25 6.24
CA TRP A 260 -15.23 -5.07 4.99
C TRP A 260 -15.74 -3.84 4.22
N ILE A 261 -14.82 -3.06 3.66
CA ILE A 261 -15.17 -1.79 3.02
C ILE A 261 -15.60 -2.08 1.58
N ASP A 262 -16.81 -1.66 1.21
CA ASP A 262 -17.41 -1.91 -0.11
C ASP A 262 -17.60 -3.41 -0.42
N GLY A 263 -17.65 -4.26 0.61
CA GLY A 263 -17.73 -5.73 0.46
C GLY A 263 -16.39 -6.43 0.26
N ASP A 264 -15.29 -5.68 0.18
CA ASP A 264 -13.94 -6.21 -0.05
C ASP A 264 -13.01 -5.98 1.15
N LEU A 265 -12.11 -6.94 1.39
CA LEU A 265 -11.04 -6.79 2.38
C LEU A 265 -9.93 -5.89 1.82
N LYS A 266 -9.71 -4.73 2.46
CA LYS A 266 -8.58 -3.84 2.18
C LYS A 266 -7.42 -4.09 3.14
N LEU A 267 -6.18 -3.97 2.65
CA LEU A 267 -4.96 -4.23 3.44
C LEU A 267 -4.85 -3.35 4.70
N SER A 268 -5.41 -2.14 4.66
CA SER A 268 -5.46 -1.20 5.80
C SER A 268 -6.38 -1.66 6.93
N GLN A 269 -7.25 -2.64 6.68
CA GLN A 269 -8.18 -3.17 7.68
C GLN A 269 -7.55 -4.28 8.52
N ILE A 270 -6.43 -4.86 8.08
CA ILE A 270 -5.65 -5.84 8.84
C ILE A 270 -4.87 -5.09 9.94
N LYS A 271 -5.26 -5.32 11.19
CA LYS A 271 -4.77 -4.55 12.35
C LYS A 271 -4.11 -5.45 13.37
N ASP A 272 -3.28 -4.86 14.22
CA ASP A 272 -2.77 -5.54 15.41
C ASP A 272 -3.94 -5.91 16.31
N ILE A 273 -3.85 -7.07 16.96
CA ILE A 273 -4.88 -7.50 17.91
C ILE A 273 -4.86 -6.56 19.11
N LYS A 274 -6.02 -6.02 19.44
CA LYS A 274 -6.16 -5.15 20.61
C LYS A 274 -6.65 -5.93 21.81
N ILE A 275 -6.41 -5.39 23.01
CA ILE A 275 -6.92 -5.96 24.26
C ILE A 275 -8.45 -6.07 24.20
N GLU A 276 -9.13 -5.11 23.57
CA GLU A 276 -10.58 -5.15 23.38
C GLU A 276 -11.07 -6.33 22.53
N ASP A 277 -10.26 -6.82 21.58
CA ASP A 277 -10.60 -7.99 20.77
C ASP A 277 -10.48 -9.30 21.58
N LEU A 278 -9.75 -9.25 22.69
CA LEU A 278 -9.50 -10.36 23.61
C LEU A 278 -10.45 -10.36 24.83
N LEU A 279 -10.98 -9.19 25.19
CA LEU A 279 -11.88 -9.04 26.34
C LEU A 279 -13.33 -9.33 25.95
N GLN A 280 -14.00 -10.13 26.78
CA GLN A 280 -15.46 -10.27 26.73
C GLN A 280 -16.11 -8.94 27.11
N ARG A 281 -16.48 -8.13 26.12
CA ARG A 281 -17.72 -7.35 26.27
C ARG A 281 -18.66 -7.80 25.18
N ASN A 282 -19.58 -8.69 25.56
CA ASN A 282 -20.88 -8.68 24.90
C ASN A 282 -21.36 -7.22 24.92
N PRO A 283 -21.89 -6.68 23.81
CA PRO A 283 -22.48 -5.35 23.82
C PRO A 283 -23.45 -5.28 24.99
N ILE A 284 -23.28 -4.27 25.86
CA ILE A 284 -24.15 -4.04 27.01
C ILE A 284 -25.54 -3.78 26.43
N GLN A 285 -26.41 -4.79 26.43
CA GLN A 285 -27.82 -4.60 26.12
C GLN A 285 -28.43 -3.85 27.30
N LEU A 286 -28.59 -2.53 27.14
CA LEU A 286 -29.13 -1.61 28.14
C LEU A 286 -30.57 -1.98 28.59
N LYS A 287 -31.27 -2.85 27.85
CA LYS A 287 -32.56 -3.41 28.23
C LYS A 287 -32.49 -4.93 28.19
N ASN A 288 -32.27 -5.55 29.36
CA ASN A 288 -32.35 -6.99 29.52
C ASN A 288 -33.78 -7.38 29.95
N PRO A 289 -34.58 -8.04 29.10
CA PRO A 289 -35.97 -8.38 29.42
C PRO A 289 -36.10 -9.35 30.60
N LYS A 290 -35.06 -10.13 30.92
CA LYS A 290 -35.07 -10.99 32.12
C LYS A 290 -34.99 -10.19 33.41
N VAL A 291 -34.19 -9.12 33.42
CA VAL A 291 -34.03 -8.24 34.58
C VAL A 291 -35.30 -7.44 34.82
N GLU A 292 -35.97 -6.98 33.76
CA GLU A 292 -37.26 -6.31 33.87
C GLU A 292 -38.32 -7.19 34.55
N VAL A 293 -38.46 -8.44 34.10
CA VAL A 293 -39.38 -9.42 34.71
C VAL A 293 -39.02 -9.68 36.17
N GLU A 294 -37.74 -9.74 36.51
CA GLU A 294 -37.29 -10.04 37.86
C GLU A 294 -37.49 -8.88 38.84
N LEU A 295 -37.38 -7.63 38.38
CA LEU A 295 -37.51 -6.43 39.22
C LEU A 295 -38.95 -5.90 39.30
N THR A 296 -39.82 -6.25 38.35
CA THR A 296 -41.18 -5.74 38.27
C THR A 296 -41.95 -5.97 39.58
N ASN A 297 -42.54 -4.89 40.11
CA ASN A 297 -43.37 -4.89 41.34
C ASN A 297 -42.66 -5.42 42.61
N LYS A 298 -41.32 -5.40 42.66
CA LYS A 298 -40.54 -5.75 43.85
C LYS A 298 -40.02 -4.52 44.58
N SER A 299 -39.77 -4.67 45.88
CA SER A 299 -39.06 -3.68 46.68
C SER A 299 -37.57 -4.03 46.70
N ILE A 300 -36.72 -3.08 46.29
CA ILE A 300 -35.29 -3.29 46.07
C ILE A 300 -34.51 -2.42 47.06
N LEU A 301 -33.62 -3.03 47.83
CA LEU A 301 -32.68 -2.34 48.72
C LEU A 301 -31.29 -2.33 48.06
N ILE A 302 -30.70 -1.14 47.93
CA ILE A 302 -29.32 -0.97 47.48
C ILE A 302 -28.50 -0.53 48.70
N THR A 303 -27.57 -1.38 49.12
CA THR A 303 -26.59 -1.05 50.15
C THR A 303 -25.37 -0.40 49.50
N GLY A 304 -24.80 0.61 50.15
CA GLY A 304 -23.72 1.40 49.53
C GLY A 304 -24.22 2.27 48.38
N ALA A 305 -25.48 2.74 48.45
CA ALA A 305 -26.14 3.49 47.38
C ALA A 305 -25.43 4.81 47.00
N ALA A 306 -24.65 5.39 47.91
CA ALA A 306 -23.88 6.61 47.71
C ALA A 306 -22.48 6.32 47.09
N GLY A 307 -22.11 5.05 46.93
CA GLY A 307 -20.86 4.63 46.29
C GLY A 307 -20.88 4.77 44.76
N SER A 308 -19.69 4.66 44.14
CA SER A 308 -19.55 4.78 42.67
C SER A 308 -20.34 3.71 41.90
N ILE A 309 -20.39 2.48 42.42
CA ILE A 309 -21.17 1.38 41.84
C ILE A 309 -22.64 1.46 42.26
N GLY A 310 -22.91 1.71 43.54
CA GLY A 310 -24.26 1.76 44.09
C GLY A 310 -25.12 2.87 43.49
N SER A 311 -24.53 4.04 43.24
CA SER A 311 -25.22 5.16 42.60
C SER A 311 -25.62 4.85 41.15
N GLU A 312 -24.77 4.12 40.42
CA GLU A 312 -25.06 3.71 39.04
C GLU A 312 -26.13 2.62 38.99
N ILE A 313 -26.10 1.66 39.91
CA ILE A 313 -27.18 0.67 40.05
C ILE A 313 -28.49 1.37 40.42
N SER A 314 -28.46 2.36 41.32
CA SER A 314 -29.64 3.15 41.70
C SER A 314 -30.29 3.82 40.48
N ARG A 315 -29.50 4.48 39.62
CA ARG A 315 -29.97 5.11 38.38
C ARG A 315 -30.56 4.11 37.39
N GLN A 316 -29.98 2.91 37.30
CA GLN A 316 -30.46 1.90 36.35
C GLN A 316 -31.74 1.23 36.85
N VAL A 317 -31.78 0.83 38.12
CA VAL A 317 -32.94 0.18 38.75
C VAL A 317 -34.14 1.12 38.79
N SER A 318 -33.91 2.43 39.00
CA SER A 318 -34.99 3.42 39.02
C SER A 318 -35.79 3.48 37.71
N ASN A 319 -35.19 3.09 36.57
CA ASN A 319 -35.87 3.10 35.27
C ASN A 319 -36.80 1.89 35.03
N TYR A 320 -36.89 0.95 35.98
CA TYR A 320 -37.75 -0.22 35.90
C TYR A 320 -39.05 -0.04 36.70
N PRO A 321 -40.14 -0.76 36.34
CA PRO A 321 -41.43 -0.70 37.04
C PRO A 321 -41.39 -1.47 38.38
N ILE A 322 -40.65 -0.94 39.35
CA ILE A 322 -40.48 -1.50 40.70
C ILE A 322 -41.57 -1.01 41.66
N LYS A 323 -41.76 -1.74 42.77
CA LYS A 323 -42.71 -1.35 43.83
C LYS A 323 -42.15 -0.25 44.73
N LYS A 324 -40.86 -0.32 45.09
CA LYS A 324 -40.16 0.69 45.90
C LYS A 324 -38.64 0.51 45.79
N LEU A 325 -37.89 1.59 45.69
CA LEU A 325 -36.43 1.58 45.80
C LEU A 325 -35.99 2.11 47.18
N ILE A 326 -35.11 1.41 47.88
CA ILE A 326 -34.56 1.83 49.17
C ILE A 326 -33.06 2.01 48.98
N LEU A 327 -32.57 3.23 49.22
CA LEU A 327 -31.17 3.60 49.08
C LEU A 327 -30.56 3.71 50.47
N LEU A 328 -29.68 2.77 50.81
CA LEU A 328 -29.06 2.70 52.13
C LEU A 328 -27.57 2.98 52.03
N ASP A 329 -27.12 3.97 52.80
CA ASP A 329 -25.71 4.32 52.93
C ASP A 329 -25.43 5.03 54.26
N GLN A 330 -24.16 5.12 54.63
CA GLN A 330 -23.66 5.94 55.74
C GLN A 330 -23.24 7.34 55.29
N ALA A 331 -22.91 7.51 54.01
CA ALA A 331 -22.40 8.78 53.47
C ALA A 331 -23.57 9.72 53.15
N GLU A 332 -23.81 10.69 54.03
CA GLU A 332 -24.95 11.61 53.93
C GLU A 332 -24.91 12.48 52.66
N SER A 333 -23.79 13.18 52.39
CA SER A 333 -23.73 14.12 51.25
C SER A 333 -23.93 13.43 49.89
N PRO A 334 -23.24 12.31 49.57
CA PRO A 334 -23.45 11.66 48.29
C PRO A 334 -24.78 10.88 48.22
N LEU A 335 -25.35 10.46 49.36
CA LEU A 335 -26.72 9.91 49.40
C LEU A 335 -27.77 10.99 49.08
N TYR A 336 -27.56 12.21 49.56
CA TYR A 336 -28.36 13.37 49.20
C TYR A 336 -28.22 13.72 47.71
N GLU A 337 -27.01 13.67 47.15
CA GLU A 337 -26.78 13.93 45.73
C GLU A 337 -27.56 12.96 44.83
N ILE A 338 -27.49 11.65 45.08
CA ILE A 338 -28.23 10.66 44.28
C ILE A 338 -29.75 10.80 44.46
N GLN A 339 -30.22 11.16 45.66
CA GLN A 339 -31.63 11.50 45.89
C GLN A 339 -32.09 12.66 45.00
N GLN A 340 -31.31 13.74 44.93
CA GLN A 340 -31.63 14.89 44.08
C GLN A 340 -31.55 14.54 42.58
N GLU A 341 -30.63 13.66 42.18
CA GLU A 341 -30.57 13.14 40.80
C GLU A 341 -31.84 12.38 40.43
N LEU A 342 -32.31 11.46 41.28
CA LEU A 342 -33.51 10.67 41.01
C LEU A 342 -34.78 11.52 40.99
N LEU A 343 -34.89 12.52 41.87
CA LEU A 343 -36.01 13.48 41.86
C LEU A 343 -36.06 14.29 40.57
N LYS A 344 -34.91 14.72 40.04
CA LYS A 344 -34.83 15.43 38.74
C LYS A 344 -35.31 14.56 37.57
N LEU A 345 -35.19 13.24 37.68
CA LEU A 345 -35.67 12.27 36.69
C LEU A 345 -37.16 11.93 36.86
N ASN A 346 -37.91 12.68 37.68
CA ASN A 346 -39.31 12.45 38.04
C ASN A 346 -39.56 11.07 38.67
N ASN A 347 -38.53 10.46 39.27
CA ASN A 347 -38.69 9.21 39.97
C ASN A 347 -39.05 9.48 41.43
N THR A 348 -40.27 9.12 41.84
CA THR A 348 -40.78 9.41 43.19
C THR A 348 -40.93 8.16 44.04
N ASN A 349 -40.68 6.98 43.47
CA ASN A 349 -40.92 5.70 44.14
C ASN A 349 -39.67 5.15 44.84
N PHE A 350 -38.99 6.03 45.59
CA PHE A 350 -37.78 5.67 46.34
C PHE A 350 -37.75 6.29 47.75
N GLU A 351 -36.94 5.71 48.63
CA GLU A 351 -36.69 6.17 49.99
C GLU A 351 -35.19 6.11 50.27
N THR A 352 -34.63 7.14 50.89
CA THR A 352 -33.26 7.15 51.39
C THR A 352 -33.23 6.80 52.87
N VAL A 353 -32.32 5.91 53.25
CA VAL A 353 -32.09 5.48 54.64
C VAL A 353 -30.63 5.72 54.96
N LEU A 354 -30.38 6.77 55.74
CA LEU A 354 -29.06 7.03 56.31
C LEU A 354 -28.89 6.11 57.53
N ILE A 355 -27.81 5.34 57.55
CA ILE A 355 -27.45 4.52 58.71
C ILE A 355 -26.20 5.10 59.37
N ASP A 356 -26.19 5.08 60.69
CA ASP A 356 -25.02 5.35 61.52
C ASP A 356 -24.40 4.01 61.94
N ILE A 357 -23.07 3.94 62.11
CA ILE A 357 -22.36 2.71 62.52
C ILE A 357 -22.14 2.68 64.02
#